data_AF-A0AAU7Z6H5-F1
#
_entry.id   AF-A0AAU7Z6H5-F1
#
_cell.length_a   1.000
_cell.length_b   1.000
_cell.length_c   1.000
_cell.angle_alpha   90.00
_cell.angle_beta   90.00
_cell.angle_gamma   90.00
#
_symmetry.space_group_name_H-M   'P 1'
#
loop_
_entity.id
_entity.type
_entity.pdbx_description
1 polymer ?
#
loop_
_entity_poly.entity_id
_entity_poly.type
_entity_poly.pdbx_seq_one_letter_code
_entity_poly.pdbx_strand_id
1 'polypeptide(L)'
;MVPDILVAFLFFQLPILLQSDWLFAACSFFQSACPDYAFTGDGISDILRQRSMPVKHERDRVQLENVILSSFRTVEAVVGEPGKEHRFRAILMSRGLDFNELVGFPGTRRKRLGDAIYALQSLRDATSAHGVRRRSHPVSWLEAMQAQHLAESVFHTALWQECCRVGRLGGGDEELRYLLRLMYPFRKSDDWTERSFETLGNLSPIQASRQPGGLKMLENLPMGL
;
A
#
# COMPACT_ATOMS: atom_id res chain seq x y z
N MET A 1 -20.78 -4.37 10.10
CA MET A 1 -20.59 -2.94 10.43
C MET A 1 -19.11 -2.64 10.22
N VAL A 2 -18.77 -1.68 9.35
CA VAL A 2 -17.37 -1.31 9.11
C VAL A 2 -16.88 -0.50 10.32
N PRO A 3 -15.75 -0.88 10.96
CA PRO A 3 -15.18 -0.12 12.07
C PRO A 3 -14.92 1.35 11.69
N ASP A 4 -15.36 2.30 12.53
CA ASP A 4 -15.19 3.73 12.30
C ASP A 4 -13.74 4.10 11.99
N ILE A 5 -12.79 3.49 12.72
CA ILE A 5 -11.35 3.71 12.54
C ILE A 5 -10.87 3.44 11.11
N LEU A 6 -11.45 2.44 10.44
CA LEU A 6 -11.13 2.15 9.04
C LEU A 6 -11.69 3.23 8.12
N VAL A 7 -12.87 3.76 8.43
CA VAL A 7 -13.46 4.83 7.63
C VAL A 7 -12.62 6.10 7.70
N ALA A 8 -12.17 6.54 8.89
CA ALA A 8 -11.27 7.70 8.94
C ALA A 8 -9.92 7.45 8.29
N PHE A 9 -9.36 6.25 8.42
CA PHE A 9 -8.13 5.90 7.73
C PHE A 9 -8.29 6.04 6.21
N LEU A 10 -9.41 5.59 5.65
CA LEU A 10 -9.73 5.75 4.23
C LEU A 10 -9.86 7.23 3.84
N PHE A 11 -10.64 8.02 4.58
CA PHE A 11 -10.82 9.45 4.28
C PHE A 11 -9.55 10.28 4.48
N PHE A 12 -8.63 9.82 5.32
CA PHE A 12 -7.30 10.42 5.47
C PHE A 12 -6.44 10.19 4.23
N GLN A 13 -6.38 8.94 3.75
CA GLN A 13 -5.51 8.57 2.63
C GLN A 13 -6.09 8.96 1.27
N LEU A 14 -7.41 8.98 1.13
CA LEU A 14 -8.08 9.15 -0.15
C LEU A 14 -7.72 10.47 -0.87
N PRO A 15 -7.68 11.64 -0.22
CA PRO A 15 -7.27 12.87 -0.90
C PRO A 15 -5.85 12.80 -1.47
N ILE A 16 -4.91 12.21 -0.73
CA ILE A 16 -3.51 12.06 -1.14
C ILE A 16 -3.40 11.07 -2.29
N LEU A 17 -4.13 9.97 -2.21
CA LEU A 17 -4.25 8.99 -3.29
C LEU A 17 -4.79 9.63 -4.57
N LEU A 18 -5.85 10.45 -4.47
CA LEU A 18 -6.49 11.10 -5.64
C LEU A 18 -5.67 12.25 -6.24
N GLN A 19 -4.76 12.85 -5.47
CA GLN A 19 -3.89 13.95 -5.94
C GLN A 19 -2.57 13.47 -6.53
N SER A 20 -2.22 12.19 -6.33
CA SER A 20 -0.95 11.62 -6.76
C SER A 20 -1.18 10.62 -7.89
N ASP A 21 -0.84 11.02 -9.12
CA ASP A 21 -1.03 10.19 -10.33
C ASP A 21 -0.40 8.80 -10.19
N TRP A 22 0.79 8.72 -9.57
CA TRP A 22 1.51 7.46 -9.42
C TRP A 22 0.91 6.57 -8.33
N LEU A 23 0.41 7.14 -7.22
CA LEU A 23 -0.31 6.37 -6.20
C LEU A 23 -1.65 5.88 -6.73
N PHE A 24 -2.36 6.73 -7.47
CA PHE A 24 -3.63 6.39 -8.08
C PHE A 24 -3.49 5.25 -9.08
N ALA A 25 -2.45 5.31 -9.93
CA ALA A 25 -2.09 4.23 -10.84
C ALA A 25 -1.75 2.93 -10.06
N ALA A 26 -0.89 3.03 -9.03
CA ALA A 26 -0.52 1.88 -8.20
C ALA A 26 -1.74 1.20 -7.56
N CYS A 27 -2.68 1.99 -7.02
CA CYS A 27 -3.92 1.51 -6.43
C CYS A 27 -4.81 0.81 -7.46
N SER A 28 -4.92 1.36 -8.68
CA SER A 28 -5.71 0.77 -9.76
C SER A 28 -5.16 -0.59 -10.20
N PHE A 29 -3.83 -0.71 -10.30
CA PHE A 29 -3.18 -1.99 -10.58
C PHE A 29 -3.31 -2.96 -9.41
N PHE A 30 -3.21 -2.49 -8.17
CA PHE A 30 -3.35 -3.35 -6.99
C PHE A 30 -4.77 -3.90 -6.89
N GLN A 31 -5.78 -3.06 -7.11
CA GLN A 31 -7.18 -3.47 -7.18
C GLN A 31 -7.40 -4.54 -8.27
N SER A 32 -6.65 -4.49 -9.37
CA SER A 32 -6.72 -5.49 -10.44
C SER A 32 -6.03 -6.81 -10.07
N ALA A 33 -5.09 -6.81 -9.12
CA ALA A 33 -4.42 -8.01 -8.61
C ALA A 33 -5.28 -8.76 -7.57
N CYS A 34 -6.17 -8.07 -6.85
CA CYS A 34 -6.97 -8.63 -5.76
C CYS A 34 -8.28 -9.39 -6.09
N PRO A 35 -9.01 -9.20 -7.22
CA PRO A 35 -10.38 -9.71 -7.34
C PRO A 35 -10.42 -11.23 -7.51
N ASP A 36 -9.41 -11.79 -8.18
CA ASP A 36 -9.34 -13.23 -8.45
C ASP A 36 -8.82 -13.99 -7.24
N TYR A 37 -7.84 -13.43 -6.52
CA TYR A 37 -7.24 -14.07 -5.34
C TYR A 37 -6.88 -13.00 -4.30
N ALA A 38 -7.67 -12.87 -3.24
CA ALA A 38 -7.28 -12.06 -2.08
C ALA A 38 -6.31 -12.81 -1.14
N PHE A 39 -6.01 -14.09 -1.45
CA PHE A 39 -5.26 -15.03 -0.61
C PHE A 39 -5.54 -14.84 0.89
N THR A 40 -6.82 -14.91 1.28
CA THR A 40 -7.25 -14.77 2.68
C THR A 40 -7.68 -16.11 3.27
N GLY A 41 -7.46 -16.30 4.57
CA GLY A 41 -7.97 -17.45 5.32
C GLY A 41 -7.27 -18.79 5.00
N ASP A 42 -8.06 -19.87 4.96
CA ASP A 42 -7.55 -21.25 4.91
C ASP A 42 -6.74 -21.58 3.64
N GLY A 43 -7.02 -20.89 2.52
CA GLY A 43 -6.30 -21.06 1.25
C GLY A 43 -4.80 -20.73 1.34
N ILE A 44 -4.40 -19.82 2.25
CA ILE A 44 -2.99 -19.52 2.51
C ILE A 44 -2.28 -20.76 3.05
N SER A 45 -2.88 -21.43 4.03
CA SER A 45 -2.27 -22.58 4.71
C SER A 45 -2.01 -23.72 3.73
N ASP A 46 -2.92 -23.95 2.80
CA ASP A 46 -2.77 -24.98 1.77
C ASP A 46 -1.66 -24.64 0.77
N ILE A 47 -1.57 -23.39 0.32
CA ILE A 47 -0.48 -22.93 -0.56
C ILE A 47 0.88 -23.05 0.15
N LEU A 48 0.94 -22.70 1.44
CA LEU A 48 2.18 -22.79 2.22
C LEU A 48 2.61 -24.25 2.46
N ARG A 49 1.67 -25.18 2.59
CA ARG A 49 1.92 -26.63 2.70
C ARG A 49 2.29 -27.25 1.36
N GLN A 50 1.65 -26.84 0.28
CA GLN A 50 1.83 -27.37 -1.08
C GLN A 50 2.45 -26.31 -2.00
N ARG A 51 3.67 -25.89 -1.68
CA ARG A 51 4.37 -24.77 -2.35
C ARG A 51 4.56 -24.93 -3.85
N SER A 52 4.66 -26.17 -4.32
CA SER A 52 4.84 -26.53 -5.72
C SER A 52 3.56 -27.07 -6.36
N MET A 53 2.39 -26.83 -5.75
CA MET A 53 1.12 -27.31 -6.29
C MET A 53 0.92 -26.76 -7.71
N PRO A 54 0.86 -27.64 -8.73
CA PRO A 54 0.67 -27.19 -10.09
C PRO A 54 -0.75 -26.65 -10.26
N VAL A 55 -0.86 -25.64 -11.10
CA VAL A 55 -2.16 -25.10 -11.51
C VAL A 55 -2.85 -26.13 -12.40
N LYS A 56 -4.06 -26.56 -12.01
CA LYS A 56 -4.79 -27.64 -12.69
C LYS A 56 -5.48 -27.17 -13.96
N HIS A 57 -5.88 -25.90 -14.03
CA HIS A 57 -6.66 -25.36 -15.13
C HIS A 57 -5.94 -24.19 -15.81
N GLU A 58 -6.02 -24.15 -17.14
CA GLU A 58 -5.44 -23.09 -17.96
C GLU A 58 -5.98 -21.70 -17.57
N ARG A 59 -7.27 -21.62 -17.22
CA ARG A 59 -7.90 -20.39 -16.73
C ARG A 59 -7.19 -19.83 -15.49
N ASP A 60 -6.98 -20.66 -14.49
CA ASP A 60 -6.30 -20.28 -13.25
C ASP A 60 -4.86 -19.82 -13.54
N ARG A 61 -4.20 -20.45 -14.53
CA ARG A 61 -2.84 -20.04 -14.93
C ARG A 61 -2.84 -18.61 -15.47
N VAL A 62 -3.74 -18.30 -16.40
CA VAL A 62 -3.86 -16.96 -16.98
C VAL A 62 -4.21 -15.93 -15.90
N GLN A 63 -5.07 -16.29 -14.94
CA GLN A 63 -5.40 -15.41 -13.82
C GLN A 63 -4.17 -15.14 -12.93
N LEU A 64 -3.36 -16.15 -12.61
CA LEU A 64 -2.13 -15.96 -11.83
C LEU A 64 -1.08 -15.13 -12.57
N GLU A 65 -0.95 -15.31 -13.89
CA GLU A 65 -0.10 -14.46 -14.73
C GLU A 65 -0.57 -12.99 -14.69
N ASN A 66 -1.89 -12.75 -14.72
CA ASN A 66 -2.46 -11.42 -14.55
C ASN A 66 -2.22 -10.82 -13.15
N VAL A 67 -2.27 -11.64 -12.09
CA VAL A 67 -1.91 -11.20 -10.73
C VAL A 67 -0.45 -10.76 -10.66
N ILE A 68 0.48 -11.54 -11.25
CA ILE A 68 1.90 -11.18 -11.32
C ILE A 68 2.09 -9.87 -12.07
N LEU A 69 1.47 -9.74 -13.25
CA LEU A 69 1.59 -8.54 -14.07
C LEU A 69 1.05 -7.30 -13.34
N SER A 70 -0.14 -7.41 -12.74
CA SER A 70 -0.76 -6.33 -11.98
C SER A 70 0.08 -5.96 -10.75
N SER A 71 0.59 -6.96 -10.03
CA SER A 71 1.47 -6.74 -8.87
C SER A 71 2.77 -6.04 -9.27
N PHE A 72 3.38 -6.43 -10.39
CA PHE A 72 4.55 -5.75 -10.93
C PHE A 72 4.23 -4.29 -11.29
N ARG A 73 3.10 -4.04 -11.98
CA ARG A 73 2.68 -2.67 -12.34
C ARG A 73 2.39 -1.80 -11.13
N THR A 74 1.85 -2.36 -10.04
CA THR A 74 1.71 -1.66 -8.77
C THR A 74 3.07 -1.21 -8.24
N VAL A 75 4.05 -2.12 -8.18
CA VAL A 75 5.41 -1.79 -7.70
C VAL A 75 6.08 -0.78 -8.63
N GLU A 76 6.00 -0.99 -9.94
CA GLU A 76 6.56 -0.10 -10.97
C GLU A 76 5.97 1.32 -10.89
N ALA A 77 4.67 1.46 -10.66
CA ALA A 77 4.06 2.77 -10.48
C ALA A 77 4.65 3.54 -9.28
N VAL A 78 5.06 2.83 -8.23
CA VAL A 78 5.65 3.43 -7.02
C VAL A 78 7.13 3.76 -7.20
N VAL A 79 7.92 2.80 -7.68
CA VAL A 79 9.40 2.86 -7.64
C VAL A 79 10.07 2.83 -9.02
N GLY A 80 9.29 2.76 -10.10
CA GLY A 80 9.79 2.57 -11.46
C GLY A 80 10.34 1.16 -11.72
N GLU A 81 10.80 0.91 -12.95
CA GLU A 81 11.51 -0.33 -13.26
C GLU A 81 12.89 -0.37 -12.57
N PRO A 82 13.27 -1.51 -11.96
CA PRO A 82 14.55 -1.62 -11.29
C PRO A 82 15.70 -1.59 -12.31
N GLY A 83 16.57 -0.59 -12.17
CA GLY A 83 17.75 -0.39 -13.01
C GLY A 83 19.05 -0.85 -12.33
N LYS A 84 20.11 -0.02 -12.40
CA LYS A 84 21.35 -0.25 -11.63
C LYS A 84 21.08 -0.10 -10.13
N GLU A 85 21.55 -1.04 -9.32
CA GLU A 85 21.24 -1.15 -7.89
C GLU A 85 21.42 0.16 -7.12
N HIS A 86 22.54 0.87 -7.28
CA HIS A 86 22.78 2.14 -6.57
C HIS A 86 21.71 3.21 -6.85
N ARG A 87 21.22 3.30 -8.10
CA ARG A 87 20.14 4.24 -8.46
C ARG A 87 18.83 3.76 -7.89
N PHE A 88 18.59 2.46 -7.97
CA PHE A 88 17.35 1.87 -7.48
C PHE A 88 17.22 2.00 -5.96
N ARG A 89 18.30 1.83 -5.20
CA ARG A 89 18.39 2.13 -3.77
C ARG A 89 17.99 3.58 -3.48
N ALA A 90 18.53 4.55 -4.21
CA ALA A 90 18.18 5.96 -4.03
C ALA A 90 16.69 6.23 -4.30
N ILE A 91 16.12 5.61 -5.34
CA ILE A 91 14.70 5.72 -5.64
C ILE A 91 13.84 5.14 -4.51
N LEU A 92 14.16 3.93 -4.03
CA LEU A 92 13.45 3.33 -2.89
C LEU A 92 13.49 4.23 -1.65
N MET A 93 14.67 4.73 -1.30
CA MET A 93 14.80 5.62 -0.14
C MET A 93 14.00 6.92 -0.31
N SER A 94 13.93 7.48 -1.52
CA SER A 94 13.10 8.66 -1.80
C SER A 94 11.59 8.42 -1.60
N ARG A 95 11.16 7.15 -1.61
CA ARG A 95 9.78 6.69 -1.34
C ARG A 95 9.61 6.14 0.08
N GLY A 96 10.61 6.28 0.95
CA GLY A 96 10.61 5.77 2.32
C GLY A 96 10.65 4.24 2.42
N LEU A 97 11.24 3.58 1.41
CA LEU A 97 11.46 2.14 1.37
C LEU A 97 12.96 1.83 1.56
N ASP A 98 13.29 0.83 2.38
CA ASP A 98 14.67 0.37 2.54
C ASP A 98 14.93 -0.88 1.68
N PHE A 99 15.89 -0.79 0.76
CA PHE A 99 16.31 -1.90 -0.08
C PHE A 99 16.66 -3.16 0.73
N ASN A 100 17.30 -2.99 1.90
CA ASN A 100 17.78 -4.09 2.73
C ASN A 100 16.71 -4.64 3.70
N GLU A 101 15.53 -4.02 3.75
CA GLU A 101 14.42 -4.49 4.58
C GLU A 101 14.05 -5.92 4.20
N LEU A 102 13.86 -6.77 5.21
CA LEU A 102 13.47 -8.17 4.99
C LEU A 102 11.95 -8.29 4.83
N VAL A 103 11.52 -8.48 3.59
CA VAL A 103 10.11 -8.63 3.21
C VAL A 103 9.80 -10.05 2.76
N GLY A 104 8.52 -10.41 2.80
CA GLY A 104 8.02 -11.68 2.31
C GLY A 104 6.83 -12.17 3.13
N PHE A 105 5.98 -12.95 2.45
CA PHE A 105 4.77 -13.48 3.06
C PHE A 105 5.07 -14.33 4.31
N PRO A 106 4.35 -14.16 5.43
CA PRO A 106 4.56 -14.95 6.65
C PRO A 106 4.58 -16.47 6.37
N GLY A 107 5.56 -17.19 6.92
CA GLY A 107 5.74 -18.62 6.67
C GLY A 107 6.57 -18.96 5.41
N THR A 108 7.05 -17.95 4.68
CA THR A 108 8.02 -18.10 3.58
C THR A 108 9.38 -17.52 3.95
N ARG A 109 10.43 -17.87 3.17
CA ARG A 109 11.75 -17.28 3.36
C ARG A 109 11.71 -15.80 2.96
N ARG A 110 12.00 -14.92 3.92
CA ARG A 110 12.14 -13.48 3.66
C ARG A 110 13.36 -13.19 2.78
N LYS A 111 13.24 -12.16 1.95
CA LYS A 111 14.30 -11.63 1.07
C LYS A 111 14.44 -10.14 1.32
N ARG A 112 15.57 -9.55 0.89
CA ARG A 112 15.68 -8.08 0.86
C ARG A 112 14.63 -7.53 -0.10
N LEU A 113 14.04 -6.38 0.21
CA LEU A 113 13.03 -5.73 -0.62
C LEU A 113 13.50 -5.57 -2.06
N GLY A 114 14.72 -5.09 -2.26
CA GLY A 114 15.31 -4.96 -3.59
C GLY A 114 15.37 -6.28 -4.36
N ASP A 115 15.86 -7.34 -3.71
CA ASP A 115 15.95 -8.68 -4.29
C ASP A 115 14.57 -9.26 -4.63
N ALA A 116 13.56 -8.95 -3.80
CA ALA A 116 12.18 -9.36 -4.03
C ALA A 116 11.58 -8.66 -5.27
N ILE A 117 11.87 -7.37 -5.46
CA ILE A 117 11.42 -6.61 -6.64
C ILE A 117 12.12 -7.09 -7.91
N TYR A 118 13.43 -7.35 -7.89
CA TYR A 118 14.14 -7.95 -9.03
C TYR A 118 13.59 -9.35 -9.38
N ALA A 119 13.26 -10.15 -8.36
CA ALA A 119 12.65 -11.46 -8.57
C ALA A 119 11.25 -11.32 -9.21
N LEU A 120 10.45 -10.32 -8.80
CA LEU A 120 9.15 -10.04 -9.39
C LEU A 120 9.28 -9.58 -10.85
N GLN A 121 10.25 -8.73 -11.18
CA GLN A 121 10.55 -8.35 -12.58
C GLN A 121 10.88 -9.58 -13.42
N SER A 122 11.80 -10.43 -12.94
CA SER A 122 12.19 -11.65 -13.64
C SER A 122 11.00 -12.59 -13.85
N LEU A 123 10.12 -12.67 -12.85
CA LEU A 123 8.89 -13.45 -12.93
C LEU A 123 7.92 -12.88 -13.97
N ARG A 124 7.70 -11.56 -13.98
CA ARG A 124 6.89 -10.87 -15.01
C ARG A 124 7.44 -11.17 -16.41
N ASP A 125 8.73 -10.99 -16.62
CA ASP A 125 9.37 -11.22 -17.93
C ASP A 125 9.24 -12.67 -18.38
N ALA A 126 9.36 -13.62 -17.45
CA ALA A 126 9.15 -15.03 -17.73
C ALA A 126 7.69 -15.37 -18.08
N THR A 127 6.71 -14.68 -17.47
CA THR A 127 5.28 -14.86 -17.79
C THR A 127 4.87 -14.21 -19.11
N SER A 128 5.46 -13.07 -19.46
CA SER A 128 5.20 -12.37 -20.72
C SER A 128 5.93 -12.96 -21.92
N ALA A 129 6.90 -13.86 -21.70
CA ALA A 129 7.61 -14.54 -22.78
C ALA A 129 6.70 -15.52 -23.54
N HIS A 130 6.46 -15.23 -24.83
CA HIS A 130 5.77 -16.15 -25.75
C HIS A 130 6.77 -17.01 -26.56
N GLY A 131 6.35 -18.21 -26.97
CA GLY A 131 7.14 -19.09 -27.86
C GLY A 131 8.21 -19.94 -27.17
N VAL A 132 9.38 -20.09 -27.79
CA VAL A 132 10.50 -20.98 -27.36
C VAL A 132 11.09 -20.59 -26.00
N ARG A 133 10.93 -19.33 -25.57
CA ARG A 133 11.41 -18.80 -24.28
C ARG A 133 10.42 -18.95 -23.14
N ARG A 134 9.34 -19.72 -23.32
CA ARG A 134 8.36 -19.94 -22.26
C ARG A 134 9.03 -20.66 -21.10
N ARG A 135 8.72 -20.21 -19.88
CA ARG A 135 9.26 -20.80 -18.66
C ARG A 135 8.86 -22.31 -18.60
N SER A 136 9.75 -23.16 -18.08
CA SER A 136 9.59 -24.62 -18.11
C SER A 136 8.46 -25.16 -17.21
N HIS A 137 8.18 -24.47 -16.11
CA HIS A 137 7.12 -24.84 -15.16
C HIS A 137 6.00 -23.79 -15.21
N PRO A 138 4.72 -24.06 -15.01
CA PRO A 138 3.70 -23.00 -14.90
C PRO A 138 3.91 -22.14 -13.64
N VAL A 139 3.41 -20.89 -13.64
CA VAL A 139 3.32 -20.04 -12.42
C VAL A 139 2.64 -20.82 -11.30
N SER A 140 3.20 -20.75 -10.09
CA SER A 140 2.59 -21.35 -8.90
C SER A 140 1.74 -20.36 -8.12
N TRP A 141 0.80 -20.89 -7.35
CA TRP A 141 0.01 -20.13 -6.38
C TRP A 141 0.87 -19.35 -5.39
N LEU A 142 1.98 -19.93 -4.95
CA LEU A 142 2.91 -19.29 -4.03
C LEU A 142 3.59 -18.07 -4.66
N GLU A 143 3.99 -18.16 -5.94
CA GLU A 143 4.61 -17.05 -6.66
C GLU A 143 3.63 -15.86 -6.81
N ALA A 144 2.37 -16.13 -7.17
CA ALA A 144 1.35 -15.10 -7.26
C ALA A 144 1.03 -14.46 -5.90
N MET A 145 0.91 -15.27 -4.84
CA MET A 145 0.69 -14.78 -3.47
C MET A 145 1.86 -13.91 -2.99
N GLN A 146 3.10 -14.30 -3.27
CA GLN A 146 4.28 -13.49 -2.93
C GLN A 146 4.34 -12.19 -3.74
N ALA A 147 3.96 -12.21 -5.01
CA ALA A 147 3.90 -11.03 -5.87
C ALA A 147 2.87 -10.02 -5.34
N GLN A 148 1.65 -10.48 -5.04
CA GLN A 148 0.58 -9.62 -4.53
C GLN A 148 0.91 -9.05 -3.16
N HIS A 149 1.46 -9.85 -2.24
CA HIS A 149 1.86 -9.36 -0.93
C HIS A 149 3.01 -8.35 -1.00
N LEU A 150 3.95 -8.53 -1.93
CA LEU A 150 4.99 -7.54 -2.18
C LEU A 150 4.39 -6.22 -2.69
N ALA A 151 3.46 -6.30 -3.66
CA ALA A 151 2.75 -5.14 -4.19
C ALA A 151 1.95 -4.40 -3.11
N GLU A 152 1.22 -5.13 -2.27
CA GLU A 152 0.51 -4.61 -1.09
C GLU A 152 1.46 -3.84 -0.18
N SER A 153 2.56 -4.49 0.22
CA SER A 153 3.54 -3.91 1.15
C SER A 153 4.18 -2.63 0.58
N VAL A 154 4.59 -2.65 -0.69
CA VAL A 154 5.19 -1.49 -1.37
C VAL A 154 4.17 -0.35 -1.50
N PHE A 155 2.95 -0.66 -1.94
CA PHE A 155 1.89 0.34 -2.11
C PHE A 155 1.52 0.99 -0.78
N HIS A 156 1.22 0.20 0.26
CA HIS A 156 0.81 0.73 1.55
C HIS A 156 1.92 1.53 2.24
N THR A 157 3.17 1.06 2.19
CA THR A 157 4.29 1.83 2.74
C THR A 157 4.49 3.13 1.96
N ALA A 158 4.46 3.12 0.63
CA ALA A 158 4.62 4.34 -0.14
C ALA A 158 3.45 5.33 0.04
N LEU A 159 2.21 4.83 0.12
CA LEU A 159 1.03 5.63 0.44
C LEU A 159 1.20 6.26 1.83
N TRP A 160 1.61 5.47 2.83
CA TRP A 160 1.87 5.96 4.18
C TRP A 160 2.94 7.04 4.21
N GLN A 161 4.07 6.81 3.54
CA GLN A 161 5.17 7.77 3.48
C GLN A 161 4.78 9.05 2.76
N GLU A 162 4.00 8.95 1.68
CA GLU A 162 3.47 10.12 0.99
C GLU A 162 2.48 10.88 1.87
N CYS A 163 1.64 10.18 2.63
CA CYS A 163 0.81 10.80 3.66
C CYS A 163 1.67 11.55 4.68
N CYS A 164 2.69 10.90 5.25
CA CYS A 164 3.64 11.54 6.17
C CYS A 164 4.29 12.80 5.55
N ARG A 165 4.68 12.73 4.27
CA ARG A 165 5.43 13.77 3.54
C ARG A 165 4.58 14.98 3.15
N VAL A 166 3.41 14.77 2.56
CA VAL A 166 2.45 15.83 2.19
C VAL A 166 1.83 16.45 3.45
N GLY A 167 1.86 15.69 4.52
CA GLY A 167 1.64 16.13 5.87
C GLY A 167 0.97 15.00 6.62
N ARG A 168 1.59 14.62 7.75
CA ARG A 168 0.97 13.96 8.91
C ARG A 168 1.25 12.45 9.01
N LEU A 169 2.14 12.11 9.94
CA LEU A 169 1.94 11.13 11.00
C LEU A 169 3.12 11.21 11.96
N GLY A 170 3.27 12.38 12.58
CA GLY A 170 4.02 12.51 13.82
C GLY A 170 3.13 12.38 15.06
N GLY A 171 1.80 12.41 14.90
CA GLY A 171 0.83 12.51 15.99
C GLY A 171 0.19 11.20 16.47
N GLY A 172 0.52 10.05 15.86
CA GLY A 172 -0.02 8.75 16.26
C GLY A 172 -1.56 8.69 16.28
N ASP A 173 -2.11 7.96 17.25
CA ASP A 173 -3.55 7.73 17.44
C ASP A 173 -4.40 9.01 17.56
N GLU A 174 -3.83 10.13 18.01
CA GLU A 174 -4.57 11.36 18.32
C GLU A 174 -5.09 12.06 17.06
N GLU A 175 -4.27 12.07 16.00
CA GLU A 175 -4.65 12.67 14.72
C GLU A 175 -5.69 11.83 13.96
N LEU A 176 -5.58 10.50 14.07
CA LEU A 176 -6.57 9.58 13.54
C LEU A 176 -7.93 9.76 14.25
N ARG A 177 -7.91 9.95 15.57
CA ARG A 177 -9.11 10.25 16.39
C ARG A 177 -9.71 11.61 16.07
N TYR A 178 -8.91 12.62 15.76
CA TYR A 178 -9.39 13.92 15.30
C TYR A 178 -10.14 13.82 13.97
N LEU A 179 -9.56 13.15 12.97
CA LEU A 179 -10.19 12.95 11.65
C LEU A 179 -11.48 12.13 11.76
N LEU A 180 -11.49 11.08 12.60
CA LEU A 180 -12.69 10.33 12.95
C LEU A 180 -13.82 11.24 13.43
N ARG A 181 -13.52 12.22 14.27
CA ARG A 181 -14.54 13.06 14.90
C ARG A 181 -15.08 14.14 13.96
N LEU A 182 -14.24 14.73 13.12
CA LEU A 182 -14.69 15.65 12.07
C LEU A 182 -15.65 14.99 11.08
N MET A 183 -15.50 13.70 10.85
CA MET A 183 -16.38 12.92 9.96
C MET A 183 -17.65 12.42 10.65
N TYR A 184 -17.62 12.29 11.99
CA TYR A 184 -18.72 11.78 12.80
C TYR A 184 -19.03 12.73 13.99
N PRO A 185 -19.62 13.92 13.74
CA PRO A 185 -19.84 14.96 14.76
C PRO A 185 -20.88 14.59 15.84
N PHE A 186 -21.57 13.46 15.72
CA PHE A 186 -22.68 13.05 16.60
C PHE A 186 -22.26 12.27 17.86
N ARG A 187 -20.96 12.07 18.10
CA ARG A 187 -20.47 11.47 19.36
C ARG A 187 -20.46 12.52 20.48
N LYS A 188 -21.04 12.18 21.65
CA LYS A 188 -21.07 13.02 22.86
C LYS A 188 -19.73 13.74 23.05
N SER A 189 -19.77 15.06 23.28
CA SER A 189 -18.57 15.86 23.57
C SER A 189 -17.78 15.24 24.72
N ASP A 190 -16.46 15.21 24.57
CA ASP A 190 -15.51 14.98 25.66
C ASP A 190 -14.60 16.21 25.78
N ASP A 191 -13.90 16.34 26.91
CA ASP A 191 -12.99 17.47 27.22
C ASP A 191 -11.99 17.78 26.10
N TRP A 192 -11.62 16.77 25.31
CA TRP A 192 -10.65 16.91 24.23
C TRP A 192 -11.28 17.50 22.96
N THR A 193 -12.59 17.33 22.76
CA THR A 193 -13.35 17.88 21.63
C THR A 193 -13.43 19.39 21.71
N GLU A 194 -13.72 19.90 22.90
CA GLU A 194 -13.85 21.34 23.15
C GLU A 194 -12.49 22.00 22.98
N ARG A 195 -11.42 21.42 23.55
CA ARG A 195 -10.03 21.88 23.36
C ARG A 195 -9.59 21.84 21.89
N SER A 196 -9.92 20.78 21.15
CA SER A 196 -9.55 20.66 19.73
C SER A 196 -10.31 21.66 18.86
N PHE A 197 -11.59 21.91 19.14
CA PHE A 197 -12.39 22.90 18.42
C PHE A 197 -11.90 24.33 18.71
N GLU A 198 -11.57 24.62 19.98
CA GLU A 198 -10.92 25.87 20.40
C GLU A 198 -9.56 26.09 19.72
N THR A 199 -8.79 25.03 19.48
CA THR A 199 -7.44 25.13 18.88
C THR A 199 -7.46 25.15 17.34
N LEU A 200 -8.48 24.54 16.69
CA LEU A 200 -8.44 24.22 15.25
C LEU A 200 -9.54 24.90 14.41
N GLY A 201 -10.54 25.51 15.05
CA GLY A 201 -11.62 26.26 14.39
C GLY A 201 -12.56 25.41 13.52
N ASN A 202 -13.34 26.08 12.64
CA ASN A 202 -14.38 25.50 11.78
C ASN A 202 -13.85 24.83 10.49
N LEU A 203 -12.69 24.17 10.53
CA LEU A 203 -12.15 23.49 9.34
C LEU A 203 -12.88 22.17 9.07
N SER A 204 -13.37 21.97 7.84
CA SER A 204 -13.90 20.67 7.42
C SER A 204 -12.78 19.61 7.36
N PRO A 205 -13.08 18.31 7.50
CA PRO A 205 -12.07 17.24 7.43
C PRO A 205 -11.27 17.24 6.11
N ILE A 206 -11.89 17.68 5.01
CA ILE A 206 -11.23 17.84 3.71
C ILE A 206 -10.31 19.06 3.69
N GLN A 207 -10.66 20.15 4.38
CA GLN A 207 -9.78 21.31 4.50
C GLN A 207 -8.62 21.03 5.47
N ALA A 208 -8.90 20.36 6.57
CA ALA A 208 -7.88 19.90 7.52
C ALA A 208 -6.87 18.99 6.81
N SER A 209 -7.31 17.99 6.05
CA SER A 209 -6.41 17.08 5.32
C SER A 209 -5.60 17.74 4.20
N ARG A 210 -5.92 18.98 3.80
CA ARG A 210 -5.23 19.75 2.76
C ARG A 210 -4.22 20.78 3.28
N GLN A 211 -4.17 21.04 4.59
CA GLN A 211 -3.23 22.01 5.16
C GLN A 211 -1.86 21.36 5.52
N PRO A 212 -0.73 21.94 5.07
CA PRO A 212 0.61 21.46 5.44
C PRO A 212 0.89 21.64 6.94
N GLY A 213 1.52 20.65 7.60
CA GLY A 213 2.11 20.81 8.94
C GLY A 213 1.38 20.17 10.14
N GLY A 214 0.19 19.58 9.97
CA GLY A 214 -0.52 18.83 11.02
C GLY A 214 -1.02 19.68 12.22
N LEU A 215 -1.46 19.02 13.31
CA LEU A 215 -2.02 19.67 14.51
C LEU A 215 -1.05 20.65 15.22
N LYS A 216 0.27 20.43 15.15
CA LYS A 216 1.30 21.27 15.80
C LYS A 216 1.48 22.67 15.18
N MET A 217 1.07 22.87 13.92
CA MET A 217 1.07 24.22 13.32
C MET A 217 -0.13 25.04 13.78
N LEU A 218 -1.21 24.39 14.24
CA LEU A 218 -2.38 25.08 14.77
C LEU A 218 -2.18 25.57 16.21
N GLU A 219 -1.30 24.95 16.98
CA GLU A 219 -0.79 25.52 18.25
C GLU A 219 0.00 26.82 18.04
N ASN A 220 0.52 27.06 16.83
CA ASN A 220 1.34 28.24 16.47
C ASN A 220 0.59 29.26 15.60
N LEU A 221 -0.67 28.99 15.24
CA LEU A 221 -1.50 30.02 14.63
C LEU A 221 -1.84 31.04 15.73
N PRO A 222 -1.63 32.35 15.50
CA PRO A 222 -2.06 33.34 16.47
C PRO A 222 -3.56 33.13 16.69
N MET A 223 -3.93 32.88 17.95
CA MET A 223 -5.31 32.92 18.43
C MET A 223 -5.82 34.36 18.21
N GLY A 224 -6.25 34.64 16.99
CA GLY A 224 -6.70 35.94 16.53
C GLY A 224 -8.22 36.01 16.55
N LEU A 225 -8.73 36.57 17.66
CA LEU A 225 -9.98 37.32 17.87
C LEU A 225 -11.26 36.84 17.19
#